data_AF-A0A0F9VPQ8-F1
#
_entry.id   AF-A0A0F9VPQ8-F1
#
_cell.length_a   1.000
_cell.length_b   1.000
_cell.length_c   1.000
_cell.angle_alpha   90.00
_cell.angle_beta   90.00
_cell.angle_gamma   90.00
#
_symmetry.space_group_name_H-M   'P 1'
#
loop_
_entity.id
_entity.type
_entity.pdbx_description
1 polymer ?
#
loop_
_entity_poly.entity_id
_entity_poly.type
_entity_poly.pdbx_seq_one_letter_code
_entity_poly.pdbx_strand_id
1 'polypeptide(L)'
;MEKKKLSVRRQQTLGEIDIEKLHKIYRFATDLSMLLELPFRFKEDGGDYETAIQFKTMVPPLVQEGDSRVIPFHPPIQSKEEIIKIGDKVYCPDILDFENKIIIEYEEEGGRRRAGARLATKGHGREGDLPTKRDSKRDNYYSLAGFRVWKIYEYDLKKNNWKQHLARFLLNP
;
A
#
# COMPACT_ATOMS: atom_id res chain seq x y z
N MET A 1 34.08 41.40 3.12
CA MET A 1 33.82 40.15 3.87
C MET A 1 32.34 39.81 3.74
N GLU A 2 31.98 39.01 2.74
CA GLU A 2 30.60 38.50 2.58
C GLU A 2 30.51 37.06 3.05
N LYS A 3 29.65 36.80 4.04
CA LYS A 3 29.34 35.46 4.55
C LYS A 3 28.39 34.77 3.57
N LYS A 4 28.89 33.83 2.78
CA LYS A 4 28.04 32.89 2.03
C LYS A 4 27.24 32.03 3.00
N LYS A 5 25.91 32.24 3.04
CA LYS A 5 24.96 31.29 3.65
C LYS A 5 24.97 30.01 2.81
N LEU A 6 25.67 28.99 3.28
CA LEU A 6 25.52 27.61 2.80
C LEU A 6 24.13 27.11 3.24
N SER A 7 23.16 27.10 2.33
CA SER A 7 21.92 26.36 2.56
C SER A 7 22.25 24.88 2.47
N VAL A 8 22.31 24.22 3.63
CA VAL A 8 22.36 22.77 3.71
C VAL A 8 21.00 22.24 3.29
N ARG A 9 20.78 22.04 1.98
CA ARG A 9 19.69 21.19 1.49
C ARG A 9 20.05 19.78 1.94
N ARG A 10 19.41 19.29 3.00
CA ARG A 10 19.41 17.86 3.34
C ARG A 10 18.98 17.11 2.07
N GLN A 11 19.86 16.28 1.53
CA GLN A 11 19.50 15.30 0.52
C GLN A 11 18.63 14.27 1.24
N GLN A 12 17.31 14.46 1.20
CA GLN A 12 16.38 13.41 1.59
C GLN A 12 16.57 12.24 0.62
N THR A 13 16.77 11.05 1.17
CA THR A 13 16.84 9.83 0.37
C THR A 13 15.45 9.48 -0.16
N LEU A 14 15.34 8.81 -1.32
CA LEU A 14 14.04 8.48 -1.93
C LEU A 14 13.07 7.85 -0.89
N GLY A 15 13.56 6.91 -0.07
CA GLY A 15 12.72 6.25 0.94
C GLY A 15 12.20 7.14 2.09
N GLU A 16 12.87 8.25 2.43
CA GLU A 16 12.37 9.18 3.46
C GLU A 16 11.18 10.00 2.95
N ILE A 17 11.19 10.36 1.66
CA ILE A 17 10.11 11.12 1.02
C ILE A 17 8.85 10.27 0.91
N ASP A 18 9.00 8.97 0.69
CA ASP A 18 7.88 8.04 0.54
C ASP A 18 7.19 7.78 1.89
N ILE A 19 7.97 7.67 2.97
CA ILE A 19 7.44 7.56 4.34
C ILE A 19 6.69 8.83 4.77
N GLU A 20 7.21 10.03 4.47
CA GLU A 20 6.53 11.28 4.84
C GLU A 20 5.15 11.42 4.17
N LYS A 21 5.03 11.00 2.91
CA LYS A 21 3.74 10.98 2.18
C LYS A 21 2.80 9.95 2.76
N LEU A 22 3.30 8.75 3.07
CA LEU A 22 2.52 7.69 3.67
C LEU A 22 1.97 8.09 5.05
N HIS A 23 2.83 8.65 5.92
CA HIS A 23 2.44 9.20 7.22
C HIS A 23 1.36 10.28 7.13
N LYS A 24 1.33 11.05 6.03
CA LYS A 24 0.27 12.05 5.81
C LYS A 24 -1.08 11.40 5.51
N ILE A 25 -1.07 10.33 4.72
CA ILE A 25 -2.28 9.55 4.40
C ILE A 25 -2.77 8.85 5.67
N TYR A 26 -1.87 8.14 6.35
CA TYR A 26 -2.13 7.41 7.59
C TYR A 26 -2.80 8.32 8.64
N ARG A 27 -2.16 9.46 8.97
CA ARG A 27 -2.72 10.40 9.95
C ARG A 27 -4.10 10.89 9.57
N PHE A 28 -4.32 11.23 8.30
CA PHE A 28 -5.64 11.67 7.87
C PHE A 28 -6.70 10.56 7.99
N ALA A 29 -6.38 9.32 7.63
CA ALA A 29 -7.28 8.18 7.76
C ALA A 29 -7.65 7.92 9.23
N THR A 30 -6.64 7.94 10.12
CA THR A 30 -6.81 7.77 11.57
C THR A 30 -7.62 8.92 12.18
N ASP A 31 -7.25 10.17 11.91
CA ASP A 31 -7.94 11.35 12.43
C ASP A 31 -9.40 11.38 11.97
N LEU A 32 -9.67 11.06 10.71
CA LEU A 32 -11.03 11.00 10.18
C LEU A 32 -11.85 9.89 10.84
N SER A 33 -11.24 8.73 11.06
CA SER A 33 -11.89 7.61 11.72
C SER A 33 -12.23 7.93 13.18
N MET A 34 -11.33 8.61 13.89
CA MET A 34 -11.59 9.11 15.24
C MET A 34 -12.68 10.19 15.26
N LEU A 35 -12.59 11.18 14.36
CA LEU A 35 -13.53 12.31 14.31
C LEU A 35 -14.96 11.87 13.99
N LEU A 36 -15.11 10.87 13.12
CA LEU A 36 -16.41 10.38 12.65
C LEU A 36 -16.83 9.07 13.35
N GLU A 37 -16.10 8.66 14.39
CA GLU A 37 -16.36 7.42 15.15
C GLU A 37 -16.47 6.17 14.26
N LEU A 38 -15.67 6.12 13.20
CA LEU A 38 -15.60 4.95 12.31
C LEU A 38 -14.88 3.80 13.03
N PRO A 39 -15.24 2.53 12.74
CA PRO A 39 -14.67 1.39 13.45
C PRO A 39 -13.21 1.09 13.06
N PHE A 40 -12.59 1.92 12.22
CA PHE A 40 -11.30 1.62 11.61
C PHE A 40 -10.13 1.88 12.54
N ARG A 41 -9.19 0.93 12.57
CA ARG A 41 -7.96 0.95 13.35
C ARG A 41 -6.78 0.65 12.44
N PHE A 42 -6.27 1.72 11.84
CA PHE A 42 -5.20 1.61 10.86
C PHE A 42 -3.82 1.37 11.51
N LYS A 43 -3.03 0.56 10.83
CA LYS A 43 -1.57 0.48 10.93
C LYS A 43 -0.95 0.94 9.61
N GLU A 44 0.27 1.46 9.64
CA GLU A 44 1.06 1.78 8.45
C GLU A 44 2.32 0.91 8.39
N ASP A 45 2.79 0.57 7.19
CA ASP A 45 4.06 -0.15 7.03
C ASP A 45 5.23 0.84 7.11
N GLY A 46 5.82 0.96 8.31
CA GLY A 46 7.05 1.71 8.52
C GLY A 46 8.32 0.95 8.10
N GLY A 47 8.19 -0.26 7.54
CA GLY A 47 9.29 -1.18 7.26
C GLY A 47 9.56 -2.20 8.39
N ASP A 48 8.74 -2.19 9.43
CA ASP A 48 8.68 -3.19 10.51
C ASP A 48 7.71 -4.34 10.21
N TYR A 49 7.02 -4.28 9.07
CA TYR A 49 6.09 -5.31 8.59
C TYR A 49 4.82 -5.43 9.44
N GLU A 50 4.44 -4.38 10.17
CA GLU A 50 3.23 -4.34 10.98
C GLU A 50 1.92 -4.53 10.20
N THR A 51 1.96 -4.39 8.87
CA THR A 51 0.81 -4.60 7.99
C THR A 51 0.86 -5.93 7.24
N ALA A 52 1.86 -6.78 7.48
CA ALA A 52 2.05 -8.01 6.70
C ALA A 52 0.82 -8.94 6.77
N ILE A 53 0.35 -9.37 5.61
CA ILE A 53 -0.73 -10.35 5.45
C ILE A 53 -0.18 -11.57 4.75
N GLN A 54 -0.27 -12.71 5.43
CA GLN A 54 0.03 -14.03 4.87
C GLN A 54 -1.26 -14.63 4.29
N PHE A 55 -1.22 -15.00 3.02
CA PHE A 55 -2.33 -15.64 2.33
C PHE A 55 -2.07 -17.15 2.22
N LYS A 56 -2.81 -17.93 2.99
CA LYS A 56 -2.73 -19.40 3.00
C LYS A 56 -3.79 -19.99 2.08
N THR A 57 -3.37 -20.86 1.17
CA THR A 57 -4.32 -21.63 0.36
C THR A 57 -4.87 -22.77 1.21
N MET A 58 -6.18 -22.83 1.43
CA MET A 58 -6.80 -24.06 1.95
C MET A 58 -6.75 -25.11 0.84
N VAL A 59 -5.99 -26.18 1.02
CA VAL A 59 -6.15 -27.39 0.18
C VAL A 59 -6.41 -28.58 1.10
N PRO A 60 -7.64 -29.14 1.10
CA PRO A 60 -7.85 -30.57 1.20
C PRO A 60 -7.97 -31.17 -0.23
N PRO A 61 -7.70 -32.47 -0.43
CA PRO A 61 -7.14 -33.03 -1.68
C PRO A 61 -8.08 -33.08 -2.91
N LEU A 62 -9.25 -32.44 -2.90
CA LEU A 62 -10.28 -32.65 -3.92
C LEU A 62 -11.05 -31.36 -4.25
N VAL A 63 -10.43 -30.34 -4.85
CA VAL A 63 -11.18 -29.27 -5.51
C VAL A 63 -10.48 -28.85 -6.81
N GLN A 64 -11.28 -28.73 -7.87
CA GLN A 64 -10.90 -28.35 -9.23
C GLN A 64 -10.43 -26.88 -9.30
N GLU A 65 -9.60 -26.56 -10.30
CA GLU A 65 -9.16 -25.19 -10.60
C GLU A 65 -10.33 -24.22 -10.65
N GLY A 66 -10.34 -23.23 -9.73
CA GLY A 66 -11.35 -22.17 -9.70
C GLY A 66 -11.88 -21.83 -8.30
N ASP A 67 -11.69 -22.69 -7.31
CA ASP A 67 -12.26 -22.51 -5.97
C ASP A 67 -11.16 -22.64 -4.90
N SER A 68 -10.36 -21.59 -4.77
CA SER A 68 -9.30 -21.50 -3.76
C SER A 68 -9.73 -20.54 -2.67
N ARG A 69 -10.27 -21.08 -1.56
CA ARG A 69 -10.49 -20.29 -0.34
C ARG A 69 -9.12 -19.89 0.21
N VAL A 70 -8.71 -18.66 -0.07
CA VAL A 70 -7.52 -18.06 0.51
C VAL A 70 -7.89 -17.55 1.90
N ILE A 71 -7.19 -18.02 2.92
CA ILE A 71 -7.34 -17.49 4.28
C ILE A 71 -6.27 -16.43 4.50
N PRO A 72 -6.64 -15.16 4.71
CA PRO A 72 -5.70 -14.16 5.18
C PRO A 72 -5.39 -14.40 6.66
N PHE A 73 -4.12 -14.36 7.00
CA PHE A 73 -3.62 -14.36 8.37
C PHE A 73 -2.78 -13.10 8.55
N HIS A 74 -2.99 -12.37 9.64
CA HIS A 74 -2.14 -11.25 10.03
C HIS A 74 -1.18 -11.72 11.13
N PRO A 75 0.00 -12.25 10.76
CA PRO A 75 0.99 -12.72 11.70
C PRO A 75 1.63 -11.58 12.50
N PRO A 76 2.07 -11.83 13.74
CA PRO A 76 2.99 -10.95 14.45
C PRO A 76 4.40 -11.11 13.84
N ILE A 77 4.60 -10.67 12.61
CA ILE A 77 5.92 -10.71 11.97
C ILE A 77 6.73 -9.54 12.50
N GLN A 78 7.96 -9.82 12.93
CA GLN A 78 8.86 -8.79 13.47
C GLN A 78 10.09 -8.55 12.58
N SER A 79 10.30 -9.37 11.54
CA SER A 79 11.48 -9.23 10.69
C SER A 79 11.31 -9.70 9.25
N LYS A 80 12.17 -9.16 8.38
CA LYS A 80 12.26 -9.55 6.97
C LYS A 80 12.65 -11.02 6.81
N GLU A 81 13.50 -11.52 7.69
CA GLU A 81 13.98 -12.90 7.72
C GLU A 81 12.85 -13.90 8.00
N GLU A 82 11.89 -13.53 8.85
CA GLU A 82 10.67 -14.32 9.09
C GLU A 82 9.79 -14.36 7.84
N ILE A 83 9.60 -13.23 7.15
CA ILE A 83 8.83 -13.17 5.88
C ILE A 83 9.44 -14.09 4.83
N ILE A 84 10.76 -14.05 4.66
CA ILE A 84 11.46 -14.87 3.65
C ILE A 84 11.26 -16.36 3.94
N LYS A 85 11.27 -16.77 5.21
CA LYS A 85 11.10 -18.17 5.62
C LYS A 85 9.67 -18.69 5.46
N ILE A 86 8.68 -17.80 5.51
CA ILE A 86 7.26 -18.19 5.56
C ILE A 86 6.78 -18.88 4.25
N GLY A 87 7.45 -18.70 3.11
CA GLY A 87 7.20 -19.48 1.87
C GLY A 87 5.84 -19.27 1.18
N ASP A 88 4.84 -18.81 1.94
CA ASP A 88 3.51 -18.43 1.50
C ASP A 88 3.49 -17.04 0.84
N LYS A 89 2.37 -16.67 0.22
CA LYS A 89 2.20 -15.34 -0.37
C LYS A 89 2.02 -14.33 0.76
N VAL A 90 3.08 -13.61 1.09
CA VAL A 90 3.06 -12.49 2.03
C VAL A 90 3.08 -11.17 1.26
N TYR A 91 2.18 -10.27 1.61
CA TYR A 91 2.16 -8.89 1.12
C TYR A 91 2.08 -7.92 2.29
N CYS A 92 2.70 -6.76 2.16
CA CYS A 92 2.68 -5.69 3.15
C CYS A 92 1.99 -4.50 2.48
N PRO A 93 0.69 -4.30 2.72
CA PRO A 93 0.01 -3.09 2.29
C PRO A 93 0.55 -1.87 3.02
N ASP A 94 0.53 -0.70 2.38
CA ASP A 94 1.09 0.50 2.99
C ASP A 94 0.31 0.94 4.23
N ILE A 95 -1.02 0.86 4.20
CA ILE A 95 -1.90 1.07 5.35
C ILE A 95 -2.95 -0.05 5.40
N LEU A 96 -3.15 -0.61 6.59
CA LEU A 96 -4.03 -1.76 6.81
C LEU A 96 -4.93 -1.56 8.03
N ASP A 97 -6.20 -1.90 7.86
CA ASP A 97 -7.07 -2.38 8.94
C ASP A 97 -7.48 -3.82 8.62
N PHE A 98 -6.93 -4.76 9.39
CA PHE A 98 -7.15 -6.18 9.14
C PHE A 98 -8.53 -6.68 9.57
N GLU A 99 -9.09 -6.10 10.64
CA GLU A 99 -10.37 -6.51 11.23
C GLU A 99 -11.52 -6.09 10.32
N ASN A 100 -11.49 -4.84 9.86
CA ASN A 100 -12.50 -4.28 8.97
C ASN A 100 -12.20 -4.51 7.48
N LYS A 101 -11.13 -5.25 7.17
CA LYS A 101 -10.72 -5.62 5.81
C LYS A 101 -10.52 -4.41 4.89
N ILE A 102 -9.85 -3.37 5.39
CA ILE A 102 -9.53 -2.16 4.61
C ILE A 102 -8.04 -2.11 4.31
N ILE A 103 -7.71 -1.84 3.06
CA ILE A 103 -6.35 -1.59 2.59
C ILE A 103 -6.30 -0.25 1.87
N ILE A 104 -5.27 0.55 2.16
CA ILE A 104 -4.92 1.73 1.39
C ILE A 104 -3.49 1.55 0.89
N GLU A 105 -3.29 1.62 -0.42
CA GLU A 105 -1.99 1.48 -1.08
C GLU A 105 -1.60 2.83 -1.71
N TYR A 106 -0.36 3.26 -1.49
CA TYR A 106 0.25 4.42 -2.12
C TYR A 106 1.07 3.97 -3.32
N GLU A 107 0.68 4.42 -4.52
CA GLU A 107 1.34 4.06 -5.77
C GLU A 107 2.12 5.29 -6.27
N GLU A 108 3.45 5.15 -6.33
CA GLU A 108 4.33 6.14 -6.95
C GLU A 108 4.11 6.18 -8.47
N GLU A 109 4.17 7.35 -9.10
CA GLU A 109 4.11 7.44 -10.56
C GLU A 109 5.51 7.52 -11.17
N GLY A 110 6.15 6.37 -11.38
CA GLY A 110 7.52 6.28 -11.90
C GLY A 110 7.63 6.39 -13.43
N GLY A 111 7.33 7.53 -14.05
CA GLY A 111 7.39 7.64 -15.52
C GLY A 111 8.08 8.91 -16.03
N ARG A 112 9.33 8.82 -16.50
CA ARG A 112 9.92 9.88 -17.35
C ARG A 112 9.02 10.09 -18.58
N ARG A 113 8.51 11.31 -18.74
CA ARG A 113 7.62 11.77 -19.84
C ARG A 113 8.19 11.65 -21.28
N ARG A 114 9.36 11.03 -21.49
CA ARG A 114 10.04 10.93 -22.80
C ARG A 114 10.95 9.69 -22.88
N ALA A 115 10.40 8.52 -23.19
CA ALA A 115 11.10 7.46 -23.93
C ALA A 115 10.09 6.33 -24.16
N GLY A 116 9.97 5.87 -25.41
CA GLY A 116 9.07 4.79 -25.78
C GLY A 116 9.23 3.54 -24.91
N ALA A 117 8.18 2.73 -24.91
CA ALA A 117 7.86 1.58 -24.05
C ALA A 117 8.93 0.46 -23.87
N ARG A 118 10.19 0.67 -24.28
CA ARG A 118 11.27 -0.31 -24.26
C ARG A 118 12.38 -0.03 -23.24
N LEU A 119 12.34 1.11 -22.52
CA LEU A 119 13.35 1.50 -21.51
C LEU A 119 12.77 1.94 -20.16
N ALA A 120 11.48 1.66 -19.88
CA ALA A 120 10.86 2.03 -18.60
C ALA A 120 11.43 1.19 -17.45
N THR A 121 12.40 1.75 -16.74
CA THR A 121 12.88 1.27 -15.45
C THR A 121 11.76 1.48 -14.45
N LYS A 122 11.03 0.40 -14.12
CA LYS A 122 10.10 0.26 -13.00
C LYS A 122 9.20 1.49 -12.76
N GLY A 123 8.27 1.72 -13.68
CA GLY A 123 7.21 2.71 -13.50
C GLY A 123 6.03 2.11 -12.77
N HIS A 124 5.87 2.50 -11.50
CA HIS A 124 4.66 2.28 -10.73
C HIS A 124 3.53 3.14 -11.33
N GLY A 125 2.35 2.55 -11.41
CA GLY A 125 1.31 2.88 -12.38
C GLY A 125 0.55 4.17 -12.07
N ARG A 126 -0.06 4.73 -13.11
CA ARG A 126 -1.15 5.72 -13.04
C ARG A 126 -2.50 5.01 -13.03
N GLU A 127 -3.56 5.76 -12.71
CA GLU A 127 -4.92 5.39 -13.09
C GLU A 127 -4.98 5.16 -14.62
N GLY A 128 -5.13 3.88 -15.03
CA GLY A 128 -5.12 3.45 -16.44
C GLY A 128 -3.85 2.75 -16.93
N ASP A 129 -2.77 2.70 -16.14
CA ASP A 129 -1.59 1.90 -16.48
C ASP A 129 -1.85 0.40 -16.21
N LEU A 130 -1.30 -0.47 -17.06
CA LEU A 130 -1.43 -1.91 -16.87
C LEU A 130 -0.70 -2.34 -15.59
N PRO A 131 -1.38 -2.96 -14.62
CA PRO A 131 -0.75 -3.42 -13.39
C PRO A 131 0.35 -4.45 -13.70
N THR A 132 1.42 -4.46 -12.91
CA THR A 132 2.44 -5.51 -13.06
C THR A 132 1.82 -6.86 -12.68
N LYS A 133 2.39 -7.96 -13.18
CA LYS A 133 1.95 -9.32 -12.76
C LYS A 133 1.97 -9.51 -11.24
N ARG A 134 2.87 -8.81 -10.53
CA ARG A 134 2.95 -8.84 -9.07
C ARG A 134 1.77 -8.10 -8.44
N ASP A 135 1.46 -6.90 -8.93
CA ASP A 135 0.37 -6.07 -8.41
C ASP A 135 -0.99 -6.72 -8.69
N SER A 136 -1.21 -7.23 -9.91
CA SER A 136 -2.42 -7.99 -10.24
C SER A 136 -2.60 -9.20 -9.32
N LYS A 137 -1.51 -9.89 -8.98
CA LYS A 137 -1.55 -11.04 -8.08
C LYS A 137 -1.86 -10.62 -6.64
N ARG A 138 -1.22 -9.56 -6.13
CA ARG A 138 -1.50 -8.97 -4.81
C ARG A 138 -2.97 -8.57 -4.70
N ASP A 139 -3.45 -7.77 -5.65
CA ASP A 139 -4.81 -7.25 -5.68
C ASP A 139 -5.84 -8.39 -5.77
N ASN A 140 -5.53 -9.45 -6.52
CA ASN A 140 -6.36 -10.65 -6.57
C ASN A 140 -6.43 -11.34 -5.20
N TYR A 141 -5.32 -11.46 -4.46
CA TYR A 141 -5.33 -12.02 -3.11
C TYR A 141 -6.15 -11.18 -2.12
N TYR A 142 -6.00 -9.85 -2.17
CA TYR A 142 -6.80 -8.93 -1.37
C TYR A 142 -8.30 -9.11 -1.66
N SER A 143 -8.67 -9.12 -2.95
CA SER A 143 -10.06 -9.31 -3.39
C SER A 143 -10.63 -10.67 -2.95
N LEU A 144 -9.91 -11.76 -3.18
CA LEU A 144 -10.33 -13.11 -2.76
C LEU A 144 -10.50 -13.24 -1.24
N ALA A 145 -9.75 -12.45 -0.47
CA ALA A 145 -9.82 -12.41 0.98
C ALA A 145 -10.82 -11.37 1.54
N GLY A 146 -11.60 -10.73 0.66
CA GLY A 146 -12.66 -9.79 1.03
C GLY A 146 -12.17 -8.40 1.43
N PHE A 147 -10.93 -8.03 1.12
CA PHE A 147 -10.43 -6.69 1.38
C PHE A 147 -10.98 -5.67 0.40
N ARG A 148 -11.43 -4.54 0.94
CA ARG A 148 -11.67 -3.32 0.17
C ARG A 148 -10.36 -2.56 0.06
N VAL A 149 -9.93 -2.33 -1.16
CA VAL A 149 -8.63 -1.72 -1.47
C VAL A 149 -8.87 -0.37 -2.11
N TRP A 150 -8.26 0.68 -1.57
CA TRP A 150 -8.16 1.97 -2.25
C TRP A 150 -6.71 2.28 -2.59
N LYS A 151 -6.47 2.75 -3.81
CA LYS A 151 -5.14 3.14 -4.28
C LYS A 151 -5.06 4.65 -4.40
N ILE A 152 -3.99 5.22 -3.86
CA ILE A 152 -3.68 6.64 -3.93
C ILE A 152 -2.48 6.81 -4.84
N TYR A 153 -2.67 7.51 -5.94
CA TYR A 153 -1.57 7.82 -6.84
C TYR A 153 -0.86 9.11 -6.38
N GLU A 154 0.45 9.20 -6.62
CA GLU A 154 1.23 10.39 -6.26
C GLU A 154 0.63 11.68 -6.84
N TYR A 155 -0.03 11.60 -8.00
CA TYR A 155 -0.73 12.72 -8.62
C TYR A 155 -1.91 13.26 -7.77
N ASP A 156 -2.69 12.39 -7.14
CA ASP A 156 -3.82 12.78 -6.29
C ASP A 156 -3.34 13.50 -5.03
N LEU A 157 -2.20 13.07 -4.48
CA LEU A 157 -1.52 13.74 -3.38
C LEU A 157 -1.11 15.18 -3.76
N LYS A 158 -0.59 15.39 -4.97
CA LYS A 158 -0.19 16.72 -5.48
C LYS A 158 -1.40 17.64 -5.69
N LYS A 159 -2.55 17.09 -6.10
CA LYS A 159 -3.80 17.84 -6.31
C LYS A 159 -4.59 18.11 -5.04
N ASN A 160 -4.25 17.46 -3.92
CA ASN A 160 -4.92 17.58 -2.63
C ASN A 160 -6.43 17.21 -2.64
N ASN A 161 -6.93 16.55 -3.69
CA ASN A 161 -8.29 16.00 -3.79
C ASN A 161 -8.39 14.60 -3.15
N TRP A 162 -7.25 13.92 -2.92
CA TRP A 162 -7.18 12.58 -2.31
C TRP A 162 -7.94 12.50 -0.97
N LYS A 163 -7.96 13.55 -0.15
CA LYS A 163 -8.67 13.59 1.13
C LYS A 163 -10.17 13.33 0.97
N GLN A 164 -10.79 13.94 -0.04
CA GLN A 164 -12.22 13.76 -0.31
C GLN A 164 -12.50 12.34 -0.81
N HIS A 165 -11.60 11.78 -1.63
CA HIS A 165 -11.73 10.42 -2.15
C HIS A 165 -11.56 9.39 -1.03
N LEU A 166 -10.56 9.57 -0.15
CA LEU A 166 -10.37 8.75 1.03
C LEU A 166 -11.58 8.80 1.96
N ALA A 167 -12.11 9.99 2.23
CA ALA A 167 -13.31 10.13 3.06
C ALA A 167 -14.51 9.38 2.46
N ARG A 168 -14.74 9.51 1.15
CA ARG A 168 -15.81 8.77 0.46
C ARG A 168 -15.60 7.25 0.53
N PHE A 169 -14.35 6.79 0.38
CA PHE A 169 -14.02 5.38 0.47
C PHE A 169 -14.29 4.81 1.87
N LEU A 170 -13.93 5.55 2.94
CA LEU A 170 -14.16 5.11 4.31
C LEU A 170 -15.63 5.18 4.73
N LEU A 171 -16.39 6.15 4.21
CA LEU A 171 -17.80 6.35 4.58
C LEU A 171 -18.79 5.45 3.85
N ASN A 172 -18.37 4.77 2.77
CA ASN A 172 -19.23 3.84 2.02
C ASN A 172 -18.69 2.41 2.17
N PRO A 173 -18.81 1.79 3.36
CA PRO A 173 -18.27 0.48 3.66
C PRO A 173 -18.79 -0.63 2.75
#